data_AF-A0A7X5WLW3-F1
#
_entry.id   AF-A0A7X5WLW3-F1
#
_cell.length_a   1.000
_cell.length_b   1.000
_cell.length_c   1.000
_cell.angle_alpha   90.00
_cell.angle_beta   90.00
_cell.angle_gamma   90.00
#
_symmetry.space_group_name_H-M   'P 1'
#
loop_
_entity.id
_entity.type
_entity.pdbx_description
1 polymer ?
#
loop_
_entity_poly.entity_id
_entity_poly.type
_entity_poly.pdbx_seq_one_letter_code
_entity_poly.pdbx_strand_id
1 'polypeptide(L)' 'AVVAGDAVDGGQTIGFVGSTGWSTGPHLHWEIRVEGIAVDPALYI' A
#
# COMPACT_ATOMS: atom_id res chain seq x y z
N ALA A 1 -10.57 -6.57 6.76
CA ALA A 1 -9.62 -7.35 5.95
C ALA A 1 -10.25 -7.48 4.57
N VAL A 2 -9.50 -7.15 3.52
CA VAL A 2 -9.97 -7.22 2.13
C VAL A 2 -9.47 -8.50 1.47
N VAL A 3 -10.14 -8.94 0.42
CA VAL A 3 -9.72 -10.05 -0.44
C VAL A 3 -9.63 -9.61 -1.91
N ALA A 4 -8.96 -10.42 -2.73
CA ALA A 4 -8.83 -10.11 -4.15
C ALA A 4 -10.22 -10.04 -4.83
N GLY A 5 -10.49 -8.94 -5.51
CA GLY A 5 -11.78 -8.68 -6.17
C GLY A 5 -12.70 -7.73 -5.41
N ASP A 6 -12.40 -7.38 -4.15
CA ASP A 6 -13.17 -6.39 -3.41
C ASP A 6 -13.00 -4.99 -4.02
N ALA A 7 -14.12 -4.28 -4.18
CA ALA A 7 -14.08 -2.84 -4.38
C ALA A 7 -13.79 -2.15 -3.04
N VAL A 8 -12.97 -1.11 -3.07
CA VAL A 8 -12.59 -0.34 -1.86
C VAL A 8 -12.79 1.16 -2.09
N ASP A 9 -13.24 1.85 -1.04
CA ASP A 9 -13.42 3.30 -1.03
C ASP A 9 -12.20 4.03 -0.45
N GLY A 10 -12.05 5.30 -0.80
CA GLY A 10 -11.04 6.18 -0.21
C GLY A 10 -11.19 6.27 1.32
N GLY A 11 -10.11 5.97 2.06
CA GLY A 11 -10.10 5.98 3.52
C GLY A 11 -10.55 4.67 4.19
N GLN A 12 -10.96 3.66 3.42
CA GLN A 12 -11.30 2.35 3.95
C GLN A 12 -10.06 1.61 4.50
N THR A 13 -10.18 1.03 5.69
CA THR A 13 -9.12 0.19 6.27
C THR A 13 -8.97 -1.12 5.50
N ILE A 14 -7.83 -1.31 4.83
CA ILE A 14 -7.51 -2.52 4.06
C ILE A 14 -6.62 -3.53 4.79
N GLY A 15 -5.92 -3.12 5.85
CA GLY A 15 -5.01 -3.97 6.61
C GLY A 15 -4.33 -3.24 7.76
N PHE A 16 -3.32 -3.88 8.35
CA PHE A 16 -2.53 -3.34 9.45
C PHE A 16 -1.04 -3.41 9.12
N VAL A 17 -0.27 -2.43 9.61
CA VAL A 17 1.19 -2.41 9.47
C VAL A 17 1.80 -3.63 10.18
N GLY A 18 2.89 -4.16 9.63
CA GLY A 18 3.59 -5.32 10.18
C GLY A 18 5.10 -5.26 9.96
N SER A 19 5.75 -6.41 10.13
CA SER A 19 7.19 -6.62 9.93
C SER A 19 7.48 -8.08 9.52
N THR A 20 6.73 -8.60 8.55
CA THR A 20 6.75 -10.02 8.15
C THR A 20 7.71 -10.34 7.00
N GLY A 21 8.38 -9.34 6.42
CA GLY A 21 9.26 -9.48 5.26
C GLY A 21 10.66 -8.88 5.50
N TRP A 22 11.24 -8.29 4.46
CA TRP A 22 12.54 -7.60 4.58
C TRP A 22 12.37 -6.26 5.28
N SER A 23 12.35 -6.31 6.61
CA SER A 23 12.23 -5.16 7.49
C SER A 23 13.06 -5.35 8.76
N THR A 24 13.49 -4.25 9.37
CA THR A 24 14.20 -4.24 10.67
C THR A 24 13.28 -3.86 11.83
N GLY A 25 11.99 -3.63 11.56
CA GLY A 25 10.95 -3.23 12.50
C GLY A 25 9.63 -2.92 11.78
N PRO A 26 8.59 -2.44 12.49
CA PRO A 26 7.31 -2.06 11.88
C PRO A 26 7.50 -1.06 10.74
N HIS A 27 7.07 -1.43 9.53
CA HIS A 27 7.32 -0.66 8.32
C HIS A 27 6.16 -0.78 7.33
N LEU A 28 5.70 0.35 6.81
CA LEU A 28 4.74 0.41 5.70
C LEU A 28 5.49 0.80 4.43
N HIS A 29 5.62 -0.16 3.51
CA HIS A 29 6.08 0.15 2.15
C HIS A 29 4.87 0.51 1.30
N TRP A 30 4.90 1.66 0.64
CA TRP A 30 3.84 2.14 -0.24
C TRP A 30 4.45 2.61 -1.56
N GLU A 31 3.86 2.18 -2.68
CA GLU A 31 4.24 2.59 -4.02
C GLU A 31 3.00 2.96 -4.85
N ILE A 32 3.19 3.87 -5.80
CA ILE A 32 2.22 4.18 -6.85
C ILE A 32 2.82 3.76 -8.18
N ARG A 33 2.00 3.10 -9.01
CA ARG A 33 2.38 2.72 -10.37
C ARG A 33 1.43 3.34 -11.39
N VAL A 34 1.98 4.07 -12.34
CA VAL A 34 1.24 4.63 -13.50
C VAL A 34 1.74 3.90 -14.74
N GLU A 35 0.82 3.28 -15.49
CA GLU A 35 1.17 2.43 -16.63
C GLU A 35 2.21 1.34 -16.30
N GLY A 36 2.17 0.84 -15.06
CA GLY A 36 3.10 -0.18 -14.56
C GLY A 36 4.46 0.34 -14.08
N ILE A 37 4.77 1.63 -14.30
CA ILE A 37 6.02 2.28 -13.88
C ILE A 37 5.85 2.85 -12.48
N ALA A 38 6.78 2.54 -11.58
CA ALA A 38 6.81 3.15 -10.25
C ALA A 38 7.13 4.64 -10.35
N VAL A 39 6.32 5.47 -9.70
CA VAL A 39 6.48 6.93 -9.64
C VAL A 39 6.61 7.39 -8.19
N ASP A 40 7.12 8.61 -7.98
CA ASP A 40 7.23 9.20 -6.64
C ASP A 40 5.82 9.40 -6.02
N PRO A 41 5.48 8.70 -4.92
CA PRO A 41 4.17 8.84 -4.29
C PRO A 41 3.91 10.24 -3.72
N ALA A 42 4.96 11.02 -3.41
CA ALA A 42 4.83 12.36 -2.85
C ALA A 42 4.18 13.36 -3.81
N LEU A 43 4.04 13.01 -5.10
CA LEU A 43 3.32 13.82 -6.10
C LEU A 43 1.80 13.67 -6.04
N TYR A 44 1.28 12.71 -5.26
CA TYR A 44 -0.15 12.35 -5.19
C TYR A 44 -0.78 12.57 -3.80
N ILE A 45 -0.06 13.24 -2.91
CA ILE A 45 -0.50 13.62 -1.55
C ILE A 45 -0.70 15.13 -1.46
#